data_AF-A0A8J7B567-F1
#
_entry.id   AF-A0A8J7B567-F1
#
_cell.length_a   1.000
_cell.length_b   1.000
_cell.length_c   1.000
_cell.angle_alpha   90.00
_cell.angle_beta   90.00
_cell.angle_gamma   90.00
#
_symmetry.space_group_name_H-M   'P 1'
#
loop_
_entity.id
_entity.type
_entity.pdbx_description
1 polymer ?
#
loop_
_entity_poly.entity_id
_entity_poly.type
_entity_poly.pdbx_seq_one_letter_code
_entity_poly.pdbx_strand_id
1 'polypeptide(L)'
;MSPAIEPETGPLAPGELPSRVPPTQPAPVSSPDTDDLVPWWRLGLLAAAGLLLLGVLWRNQDSFRGQQSTAPAVPTPIESAPTTEPEAPAPETGSAGEPLFPSTSVSGAEALERARNALAQQQFGEALVWLNQIPEVERPVDYPALVNQAETGYANASLSGEAALNQARRLIEPLSASLFNDAIEQARQVPADDPAYDQAQADIARWSQVIVDLAEGRAASGDLNGAISAARLVPEDQGEIWGLAQARIQQWEQRQINRRLLQEAQSVLQPDQATSFQTAIAIAQQIPPDYPESAIAQDRIDQWSRDILAIARARAADGQLPGAISAAGLVPSGTSAYDQAQQEIQQWQAQ
;
A
#
# COMPACT_ATOMS: atom_id res chain seq x y z
N MET A 1 -34.48 60.52 -15.42
CA MET A 1 -33.97 61.90 -15.29
C MET A 1 -32.45 61.81 -15.22
N SER A 2 -31.77 62.37 -16.22
CA SER A 2 -30.32 62.63 -16.34
C SER A 2 -30.20 63.76 -17.41
N PRO A 3 -29.27 64.73 -17.35
CA PRO A 3 -27.80 64.62 -17.22
C PRO A 3 -27.27 65.15 -15.86
N ALA A 4 -26.01 65.05 -15.40
CA ALA A 4 -24.66 64.86 -15.97
C ALA A 4 -23.85 66.16 -16.25
N ILE A 5 -22.50 66.07 -16.17
CA ILE A 5 -21.46 67.10 -16.47
C ILE A 5 -21.41 68.23 -15.41
N GLU A 6 -20.32 68.69 -14.76
CA GLU A 6 -18.83 68.55 -14.69
C GLU A 6 -18.36 69.65 -13.66
N PRO A 7 -17.07 70.09 -13.49
CA PRO A 7 -15.76 69.65 -14.03
C PRO A 7 -14.83 69.20 -12.85
N GLU A 8 -13.51 69.46 -12.65
CA GLU A 8 -12.44 70.24 -13.32
C GLU A 8 -11.00 69.73 -12.95
N THR A 9 -9.98 70.62 -13.00
CA THR A 9 -8.54 70.46 -12.71
C THR A 9 -8.20 70.00 -11.27
N GLY A 10 -7.04 69.41 -10.92
CA GLY A 10 -5.66 69.41 -11.47
C GLY A 10 -4.65 69.75 -10.32
N PRO A 11 -3.30 69.65 -10.44
CA PRO A 11 -2.44 69.34 -11.61
C PRO A 11 -1.61 68.03 -11.44
N LEU A 12 -0.48 67.89 -12.15
CA LEU A 12 0.35 66.67 -12.29
C LEU A 12 1.86 66.90 -12.00
N ALA A 13 2.61 65.78 -11.97
CA ALA A 13 4.07 65.64 -12.18
C ALA A 13 5.01 65.99 -10.98
N PRO A 14 6.30 65.55 -10.99
CA PRO A 14 7.00 64.71 -11.99
C PRO A 14 7.61 63.39 -11.45
N GLY A 15 7.96 62.50 -12.39
CA GLY A 15 8.62 61.20 -12.14
C GLY A 15 8.62 60.38 -13.43
N GLU A 16 9.60 60.59 -14.30
CA GLU A 16 9.44 60.38 -15.75
C GLU A 16 9.65 58.95 -16.29
N LEU A 17 9.00 58.71 -17.44
CA LEU A 17 9.12 57.56 -18.34
C LEU A 17 10.50 57.57 -19.05
N PRO A 18 11.03 56.43 -19.59
CA PRO A 18 10.51 55.90 -20.87
C PRO A 18 10.50 54.37 -21.05
N SER A 19 9.33 53.87 -21.46
CA SER A 19 9.10 53.10 -22.69
C SER A 19 10.15 52.09 -23.20
N ARG A 20 9.75 50.80 -23.29
CA ARG A 20 10.10 49.93 -24.43
C ARG A 20 8.94 49.02 -24.87
N VAL A 21 8.55 49.22 -26.13
CA VAL A 21 7.71 48.40 -27.03
C VAL A 21 8.28 48.73 -28.44
N PRO A 22 8.37 47.85 -29.47
CA PRO A 22 7.59 46.64 -29.73
C PRO A 22 8.51 45.40 -30.04
N PRO A 23 8.13 44.32 -30.79
CA PRO A 23 7.53 44.33 -32.15
C PRO A 23 6.21 43.53 -32.31
N THR A 24 5.11 44.26 -32.41
CA THR A 24 4.11 44.25 -33.49
C THR A 24 4.04 43.02 -34.43
N GLN A 25 3.03 42.16 -34.19
CA GLN A 25 2.04 41.66 -35.19
C GLN A 25 2.50 40.63 -36.26
N PRO A 26 1.58 39.83 -36.90
CA PRO A 26 0.19 40.17 -37.25
C PRO A 26 -0.95 39.22 -36.82
N ALA A 27 -2.16 39.78 -36.95
CA ALA A 27 -3.47 39.12 -37.01
C ALA A 27 -4.01 39.26 -38.47
N PRO A 28 -5.22 38.80 -38.86
CA PRO A 28 -6.29 38.16 -38.06
C PRO A 28 -6.95 36.91 -38.70
N VAL A 29 -7.74 36.20 -37.90
CA VAL A 29 -9.00 35.54 -38.31
C VAL A 29 -10.01 35.71 -37.17
N SER A 30 -11.31 35.78 -37.47
CA SER A 30 -12.34 36.18 -36.51
C SER A 30 -13.53 35.21 -36.44
N SER A 31 -13.81 34.75 -35.22
CA SER A 31 -15.16 34.39 -34.70
C SER A 31 -15.86 33.14 -35.27
N PRO A 32 -16.92 32.61 -34.61
CA PRO A 32 -17.47 32.96 -33.28
C PRO A 32 -17.53 31.80 -32.25
N ASP A 33 -17.70 32.22 -30.99
CA ASP A 33 -18.52 31.66 -29.90
C ASP A 33 -18.53 30.14 -29.59
N THR A 34 -17.95 29.77 -28.44
CA THR A 34 -18.66 29.00 -27.40
C THR A 34 -18.04 29.28 -26.02
N ASP A 35 -18.84 29.24 -24.94
CA ASP A 35 -18.41 29.61 -23.59
C ASP A 35 -17.50 28.56 -22.92
N ASP A 36 -16.40 29.01 -22.30
CA ASP A 36 -15.64 28.19 -21.34
C ASP A 36 -14.92 29.06 -20.28
N LEU A 37 -15.70 29.64 -19.37
CA LEU A 37 -15.21 30.51 -18.29
C LEU A 37 -14.63 29.70 -17.12
N VAL A 38 -13.40 29.20 -17.27
CA VAL A 38 -12.66 28.53 -16.17
C VAL A 38 -12.33 29.55 -15.06
N PRO A 39 -12.87 29.41 -13.82
CA PRO A 39 -12.76 30.44 -12.81
C PRO A 39 -11.45 30.39 -12.00
N TRP A 40 -11.02 31.58 -11.60
CA TRP A 40 -9.72 31.99 -11.05
C TRP A 40 -9.45 31.59 -9.58
N TRP A 41 -10.09 30.54 -9.06
CA TRP A 41 -10.04 30.18 -7.62
C TRP A 41 -8.73 29.53 -7.14
N ARG A 42 -7.78 29.23 -8.04
CA ARG A 42 -6.53 28.50 -7.73
C ARG A 42 -5.46 29.27 -6.94
N LEU A 43 -5.77 30.44 -6.37
CA LEU A 43 -4.87 31.23 -5.51
C LEU A 43 -5.47 31.57 -4.12
N GLY A 44 -6.37 30.73 -3.60
CA GLY A 44 -7.01 30.92 -2.28
C GLY A 44 -6.45 30.13 -1.09
N LEU A 45 -5.42 29.27 -1.27
CA LEU A 45 -5.11 28.18 -0.33
C LEU A 45 -3.95 28.41 0.68
N LEU A 46 -3.42 29.63 0.84
CA LEU A 46 -2.28 29.92 1.73
C LEU A 46 -2.50 31.11 2.68
N ALA A 47 -3.59 31.09 3.44
CA ALA A 47 -3.84 32.08 4.49
C ALA A 47 -4.33 31.50 5.84
N ALA A 48 -5.26 30.54 5.83
CA ALA A 48 -5.89 30.03 7.06
C ALA A 48 -4.94 29.21 7.97
N ALA A 49 -4.06 28.40 7.37
CA ALA A 49 -3.17 27.49 8.13
C ALA A 49 -2.08 28.21 8.96
N GLY A 50 -1.70 29.44 8.57
CA GLY A 50 -0.61 30.17 9.23
C GLY A 50 -0.98 30.79 10.58
N LEU A 51 -2.25 31.11 10.81
CA LEU A 51 -2.69 31.86 12.00
C LEU A 51 -3.13 30.98 13.18
N LEU A 52 -3.51 29.71 12.94
CA LEU A 52 -3.96 28.81 14.02
C LEU A 52 -2.82 28.16 14.81
N LEU A 53 -1.59 28.09 14.26
CA LEU A 53 -0.43 27.54 14.99
C LEU A 53 0.26 28.56 15.92
N LEU A 54 0.07 29.87 15.71
CA LEU A 54 0.74 30.90 16.52
C LEU A 54 0.15 31.02 17.94
N GLY A 55 -1.15 30.77 18.10
CA GLY A 55 -1.86 30.95 19.38
C GLY A 55 -1.59 29.88 20.43
N VAL A 56 -1.20 28.66 20.03
CA VAL A 56 -1.04 27.51 20.95
C VAL A 56 0.31 27.56 21.69
N LEU A 57 1.35 28.15 21.09
CA LEU A 57 2.73 28.12 21.61
C LEU A 57 3.01 29.11 22.77
N TRP A 58 2.03 29.96 23.13
CA TRP A 58 2.21 31.02 24.13
C TRP A 58 1.63 30.70 25.52
N ARG A 59 0.99 29.54 25.72
CA ARG A 59 0.29 29.18 26.97
C ARG A 59 1.00 28.12 27.84
N ASN A 60 2.18 27.62 27.44
CA ASN A 60 2.90 26.57 28.18
C ASN A 60 4.42 26.83 28.22
N GLN A 61 4.85 28.00 28.72
CA GLN A 61 6.27 28.34 28.85
C GLN A 61 6.82 28.24 30.30
N ASP A 62 5.95 28.22 31.31
CA ASP A 62 6.36 28.19 32.72
C ASP A 62 6.94 26.81 33.16
N SER A 63 6.63 25.75 32.41
CA SER A 63 7.05 24.37 32.69
C SER A 63 8.55 24.09 32.45
N PHE A 64 9.33 25.04 31.91
CA PHE A 64 10.68 24.79 31.36
C PHE A 64 11.81 25.67 31.89
N ARG A 65 11.65 26.30 33.06
CA ARG A 65 12.75 27.01 33.78
C ARG A 65 12.82 26.66 35.26
N GLY A 66 13.46 25.54 35.61
CA GLY A 66 13.57 25.15 37.03
C GLY A 66 14.32 23.88 37.38
N GLN A 67 15.53 23.64 36.83
CA GLN A 67 16.71 23.21 37.62
C GLN A 67 17.95 23.07 36.72
N GLN A 68 19.06 23.73 37.07
CA GLN A 68 20.40 23.26 36.69
C GLN A 68 20.95 22.45 37.86
N SER A 69 21.32 21.20 37.62
CA SER A 69 22.14 20.40 38.55
C SER A 69 23.26 19.72 37.79
N THR A 70 24.47 19.83 38.34
CA THR A 70 25.71 19.29 37.77
C THR A 70 25.80 17.78 37.91
N ALA A 71 26.42 17.10 36.94
CA ALA A 71 26.78 15.69 37.04
C ALA A 71 27.84 15.43 38.14
N PRO A 72 27.84 14.22 38.73
CA PRO A 72 29.10 13.62 39.14
C PRO A 72 29.25 12.13 38.77
N ALA A 73 30.51 11.78 38.45
CA ALA A 73 31.20 10.51 38.72
C ALA A 73 30.71 9.17 38.14
N VAL A 74 31.66 8.49 37.47
CA VAL A 74 31.68 7.07 37.11
C VAL A 74 32.17 6.21 38.29
N PRO A 75 31.66 4.99 38.52
CA PRO A 75 32.35 3.94 39.26
C PRO A 75 33.10 2.97 38.32
N THR A 76 34.37 2.67 38.65
CA THR A 76 35.24 1.70 37.96
C THR A 76 35.07 0.27 38.53
N PRO A 77 35.59 -0.79 37.89
CA PRO A 77 35.13 -2.17 38.10
C PRO A 77 35.74 -2.89 39.33
N ILE A 78 35.24 -4.11 39.59
CA ILE A 78 35.77 -5.09 40.54
C ILE A 78 36.09 -6.39 39.76
N GLU A 79 37.00 -7.21 40.29
CA GLU A 79 37.86 -8.15 39.56
C GLU A 79 37.61 -9.65 39.86
N SER A 80 38.21 -10.53 39.05
CA SER A 80 38.53 -11.96 39.34
C SER A 80 37.40 -13.03 39.42
N ALA A 81 37.16 -13.73 38.29
CA ALA A 81 37.61 -15.12 37.97
C ALA A 81 37.68 -16.25 39.06
N PRO A 82 37.85 -17.56 38.73
CA PRO A 82 37.65 -18.34 37.47
C PRO A 82 36.83 -19.66 37.66
N THR A 83 36.65 -20.47 36.59
CA THR A 83 36.62 -21.98 36.56
C THR A 83 36.27 -22.43 35.11
N THR A 84 37.21 -22.88 34.26
CA THR A 84 37.82 -24.23 34.08
C THR A 84 37.15 -25.08 32.98
N GLU A 85 37.98 -25.70 32.14
CA GLU A 85 37.65 -26.50 30.94
C GLU A 85 37.26 -27.98 31.26
N PRO A 86 36.82 -28.80 30.28
CA PRO A 86 37.80 -29.67 29.59
C PRO A 86 37.50 -30.07 28.10
N GLU A 87 38.43 -29.75 27.20
CA GLU A 87 39.15 -30.64 26.26
C GLU A 87 38.46 -31.87 25.58
N ALA A 88 38.24 -31.73 24.26
CA ALA A 88 38.46 -32.73 23.17
C ALA A 88 37.59 -34.03 23.08
N PRO A 89 37.63 -34.81 21.95
CA PRO A 89 38.43 -34.64 20.73
C PRO A 89 37.67 -34.72 19.37
N ALA A 90 38.39 -34.37 18.30
CA ALA A 90 38.13 -34.71 16.89
C ALA A 90 39.13 -35.81 16.43
N PRO A 91 39.19 -36.31 15.16
CA PRO A 91 38.41 -35.97 13.96
C PRO A 91 37.84 -37.23 13.25
N GLU A 92 37.41 -37.10 11.98
CA GLU A 92 37.80 -37.97 10.85
C GLU A 92 37.35 -37.30 9.52
N THR A 93 38.01 -37.61 8.38
CA THR A 93 37.70 -37.03 7.06
C THR A 93 37.35 -38.11 6.04
N GLY A 94 36.09 -38.13 5.58
CA GLY A 94 35.61 -38.99 4.48
C GLY A 94 35.55 -38.24 3.15
N SER A 95 35.78 -38.93 2.03
CA SER A 95 35.94 -38.33 0.70
C SER A 95 34.93 -38.86 -0.33
N ALA A 96 34.63 -38.01 -1.32
CA ALA A 96 33.91 -38.24 -2.58
C ALA A 96 32.38 -38.47 -2.51
N GLY A 97 31.66 -37.76 -3.38
CA GLY A 97 30.21 -37.86 -3.55
C GLY A 97 29.61 -36.65 -4.28
N GLU A 98 29.76 -36.56 -5.60
CA GLU A 98 29.10 -35.54 -6.42
C GLU A 98 27.57 -35.78 -6.46
N PRO A 99 26.71 -34.83 -6.04
CA PRO A 99 25.25 -34.98 -6.12
C PRO A 99 24.76 -34.79 -7.56
N LEU A 100 24.07 -35.79 -8.11
CA LEU A 100 23.63 -35.84 -9.52
C LEU A 100 22.39 -34.98 -9.86
N PHE A 101 22.12 -33.91 -9.12
CA PHE A 101 20.96 -33.04 -9.36
C PHE A 101 21.30 -31.56 -9.12
N PRO A 102 20.99 -30.65 -10.06
CA PRO A 102 21.03 -29.22 -9.81
C PRO A 102 19.80 -28.83 -8.95
N SER A 103 19.95 -28.92 -7.63
CA SER A 103 19.05 -28.19 -6.74
C SER A 103 19.20 -26.69 -7.04
N THR A 104 18.09 -25.97 -7.19
CA THR A 104 18.05 -24.50 -7.14
C THR A 104 18.16 -24.01 -5.69
N SER A 105 19.04 -24.65 -4.91
CA SER A 105 19.68 -24.03 -3.76
C SER A 105 20.49 -22.85 -4.29
N VAL A 106 20.07 -21.64 -3.95
CA VAL A 106 20.84 -20.42 -4.21
C VAL A 106 22.22 -20.62 -3.59
N SER A 107 23.27 -20.64 -4.42
CA SER A 107 24.64 -20.91 -3.96
C SER A 107 25.08 -19.87 -2.93
N GLY A 108 26.03 -20.19 -2.03
CA GLY A 108 26.51 -19.21 -1.04
C GLY A 108 27.08 -17.94 -1.69
N ALA A 109 27.68 -18.07 -2.88
CA ALA A 109 28.10 -16.94 -3.71
C ALA A 109 26.92 -16.06 -4.19
N GLU A 110 25.84 -16.67 -4.68
CA GLU A 110 24.65 -15.98 -5.19
C GLU A 110 23.81 -15.37 -4.05
N ALA A 111 23.74 -16.04 -2.90
CA ALA A 111 23.16 -15.51 -1.67
C ALA A 111 23.97 -14.33 -1.13
N LEU A 112 25.31 -14.41 -1.17
CA LEU A 112 26.21 -13.30 -0.81
C LEU A 112 26.04 -12.10 -1.74
N GLU A 113 25.85 -12.31 -3.04
CA GLU A 113 25.60 -11.23 -3.99
C GLU A 113 24.25 -10.55 -3.73
N ARG A 114 23.17 -11.33 -3.51
CA ARG A 114 21.86 -10.76 -3.12
C ARG A 114 21.91 -10.03 -1.77
N ALA A 115 22.60 -10.58 -0.77
CA ALA A 115 22.81 -9.93 0.52
C ALA A 115 23.51 -8.57 0.39
N ARG A 116 24.59 -8.50 -0.40
CA ARG A 116 25.34 -7.26 -0.64
C ARG A 116 24.52 -6.24 -1.46
N ASN A 117 23.70 -6.69 -2.41
CA ASN A 117 22.79 -5.83 -3.16
C ASN A 117 21.70 -5.22 -2.25
N ALA A 118 21.04 -6.05 -1.43
CA ALA A 118 20.06 -5.58 -0.45
C ALA A 118 20.67 -4.62 0.59
N LEU A 119 21.91 -4.86 1.05
CA LEU A 119 22.65 -3.91 1.89
C LEU A 119 22.87 -2.55 1.20
N ALA A 120 23.27 -2.55 -0.08
CA ALA A 120 23.48 -1.33 -0.85
C ALA A 120 22.17 -0.54 -1.07
N GLN A 121 21.04 -1.22 -1.18
CA GLN A 121 19.70 -0.62 -1.30
C GLN A 121 19.03 -0.30 0.06
N GLN A 122 19.73 -0.44 1.19
CA GLN A 122 19.20 -0.25 2.55
C GLN A 122 18.04 -1.20 2.91
N GLN A 123 17.86 -2.29 2.16
CA GLN A 123 16.87 -3.33 2.39
C GLN A 123 17.37 -4.32 3.46
N PHE A 124 17.69 -3.82 4.64
CA PHE A 124 18.42 -4.55 5.68
C PHE A 124 17.73 -5.85 6.13
N GLY A 125 16.40 -5.91 6.12
CA GLY A 125 15.66 -7.14 6.42
C GLY A 125 15.83 -8.23 5.36
N GLU A 126 15.87 -7.87 4.07
CA GLU A 126 16.16 -8.80 2.98
C GLU A 126 17.64 -9.22 3.00
N ALA A 127 18.55 -8.31 3.33
CA ALA A 127 19.96 -8.64 3.53
C ALA A 127 20.17 -9.72 4.60
N LEU A 128 19.48 -9.63 5.75
CA LEU A 128 19.52 -10.67 6.79
C LEU A 128 19.01 -12.02 6.30
N VAL A 129 17.91 -12.03 5.52
CA VAL A 129 17.35 -13.26 4.93
C VAL A 129 18.33 -13.93 3.95
N TRP A 130 19.07 -13.16 3.14
CA TRP A 130 20.09 -13.71 2.25
C TRP A 130 21.38 -14.11 2.99
N LEU A 131 21.85 -13.35 3.99
CA LEU A 131 23.03 -13.70 4.80
C LEU A 131 22.84 -15.02 5.56
N ASN A 132 21.63 -15.30 6.04
CA ASN A 132 21.31 -16.56 6.74
C ASN A 132 21.26 -17.78 5.80
N GLN A 133 21.20 -17.58 4.47
CA GLN A 133 21.23 -18.66 3.48
C GLN A 133 22.66 -19.06 3.07
N ILE A 134 23.69 -18.29 3.45
CA ILE A 134 25.09 -18.58 3.08
C ILE A 134 25.61 -19.77 3.92
N PRO A 135 25.97 -20.92 3.30
CA PRO A 135 26.52 -22.07 4.00
C PRO A 135 27.79 -21.70 4.77
N GLU A 136 27.97 -22.27 5.97
CA GLU A 136 29.04 -21.86 6.89
C GLU A 136 30.45 -22.00 6.30
N VAL A 137 30.65 -22.98 5.41
CA VAL A 137 31.89 -23.21 4.66
C VAL A 137 32.11 -22.27 3.46
N GLU A 138 31.09 -21.52 3.05
CA GLU A 138 31.12 -20.53 1.94
C GLU A 138 31.10 -19.08 2.44
N ARG A 139 31.02 -18.84 3.76
CA ARG A 139 30.99 -17.49 4.33
C ARG A 139 32.32 -16.77 4.12
N PRO A 140 32.32 -15.54 3.56
CA PRO A 140 33.55 -14.77 3.36
C PRO A 140 34.05 -14.17 4.68
N VAL A 141 35.31 -13.71 4.69
CA VAL A 141 35.97 -13.15 5.88
C VAL A 141 35.24 -11.90 6.42
N ASP A 142 34.56 -11.14 5.58
CA ASP A 142 33.75 -9.98 5.97
C ASP A 142 32.33 -10.32 6.46
N TYR A 143 31.91 -11.60 6.45
CA TYR A 143 30.56 -12.01 6.87
C TYR A 143 30.12 -11.44 8.23
N PRO A 144 30.93 -11.46 9.31
CA PRO A 144 30.52 -10.87 10.59
C PRO A 144 30.26 -9.35 10.50
N ALA A 145 30.97 -8.64 9.62
CA ALA A 145 30.76 -7.21 9.40
C ALA A 145 29.49 -6.95 8.58
N LEU A 146 29.20 -7.78 7.56
CA LEU A 146 27.96 -7.72 6.79
C LEU A 146 26.73 -8.00 7.69
N VAL A 147 26.82 -8.97 8.59
CA VAL A 147 25.76 -9.26 9.58
C VAL A 147 25.58 -8.08 10.54
N ASN A 148 26.64 -7.58 11.17
CA ASN A 148 26.54 -6.42 12.07
C ASN A 148 25.97 -5.18 11.36
N GLN A 149 26.34 -4.95 10.10
CA GLN A 149 25.79 -3.87 9.27
C GLN A 149 24.30 -4.07 8.97
N ALA A 150 23.88 -5.30 8.64
CA ALA A 150 22.50 -5.65 8.37
C ALA A 150 21.63 -5.55 9.63
N GLU A 151 22.09 -6.07 10.77
CA GLU A 151 21.38 -6.00 12.06
C GLU A 151 21.26 -4.56 12.56
N THR A 152 22.35 -3.78 12.50
CA THR A 152 22.35 -2.37 12.90
C THR A 152 21.46 -1.53 11.97
N GLY A 153 21.51 -1.78 10.66
CA GLY A 153 20.65 -1.13 9.68
C GLY A 153 19.18 -1.49 9.88
N TYR A 154 18.86 -2.76 10.15
CA TYR A 154 17.52 -3.25 10.42
C TYR A 154 16.94 -2.64 11.69
N ALA A 155 17.70 -2.63 12.80
CA ALA A 155 17.30 -1.99 14.05
C ALA A 155 17.05 -0.49 13.87
N ASN A 156 17.94 0.23 13.18
CA ASN A 156 17.77 1.66 12.91
C ASN A 156 16.61 1.95 11.92
N ALA A 157 16.34 1.05 10.97
CA ALA A 157 15.18 1.16 10.07
C ALA A 157 13.86 0.92 10.83
N SER A 158 13.82 -0.06 11.74
CA SER A 158 12.69 -0.30 12.66
C SER A 158 12.44 0.87 13.62
N LEU A 159 13.48 1.64 13.95
CA LEU A 159 13.43 2.86 14.78
C LEU A 159 13.36 4.16 13.94
N SER A 160 13.21 4.06 12.62
CA SER A 160 13.35 5.20 11.71
C SER A 160 12.22 6.22 11.82
N GLY A 161 12.48 7.44 11.36
CA GLY A 161 11.45 8.48 11.22
C GLY A 161 10.28 8.05 10.33
N GLU A 162 10.48 7.17 9.35
CA GLU A 162 9.39 6.63 8.53
C GLU A 162 8.56 5.59 9.30
N ALA A 163 9.20 4.67 10.04
CA ALA A 163 8.49 3.73 10.91
C ALA A 163 7.67 4.49 11.98
N ALA A 164 8.25 5.53 12.57
CA ALA A 164 7.59 6.42 13.53
C ALA A 164 6.45 7.24 12.89
N LEU A 165 6.62 7.75 11.67
CA LEU A 165 5.55 8.45 10.93
C LEU A 165 4.42 7.49 10.53
N ASN A 166 4.72 6.26 10.12
CA ASN A 166 3.71 5.25 9.80
C ASN A 166 3.04 4.69 11.07
N GLN A 167 3.69 4.74 12.23
CA GLN A 167 3.05 4.53 13.53
C GLN A 167 2.16 5.73 13.92
N ALA A 168 2.63 6.97 13.76
CA ALA A 168 1.85 8.17 14.04
C ALA A 168 0.61 8.29 13.13
N ARG A 169 0.72 7.92 11.85
CA ARG A 169 -0.41 7.80 10.91
C ARG A 169 -1.44 6.80 11.43
N ARG A 170 -1.03 5.56 11.76
CA ARG A 170 -1.91 4.54 12.35
C ARG A 170 -2.52 4.95 13.71
N LEU A 171 -1.86 5.82 14.47
CA LEU A 171 -2.38 6.41 15.70
C LEU A 171 -3.39 7.53 15.46
N ILE A 172 -3.39 8.19 14.29
CA ILE A 172 -4.31 9.28 13.92
C ILE A 172 -5.44 8.79 13.00
N GLU A 173 -5.21 7.74 12.22
CA GLU A 173 -6.15 7.19 11.25
C GLU A 173 -7.52 6.89 11.89
N PRO A 174 -7.64 6.10 12.98
CA PRO A 174 -8.92 5.88 13.66
C PRO A 174 -9.56 7.18 14.15
N LEU A 175 -8.76 8.10 14.70
CA LEU A 175 -9.25 9.34 15.30
C LEU A 175 -9.84 10.32 14.29
N SER A 176 -9.42 10.33 13.03
CA SER A 176 -9.97 11.26 12.04
C SER A 176 -11.50 11.11 11.88
N ALA A 177 -11.97 9.91 11.55
CA ALA A 177 -13.40 9.63 11.39
C ALA A 177 -14.15 9.62 12.72
N SER A 178 -13.52 9.19 13.83
CA SER A 178 -14.18 9.25 15.14
C SER A 178 -14.38 10.68 15.63
N LEU A 179 -13.42 11.58 15.45
CA LEU A 179 -13.55 12.99 15.85
C LEU A 179 -14.65 13.73 15.07
N PHE A 180 -14.91 13.35 13.81
CA PHE A 180 -16.08 13.86 13.08
C PHE A 180 -17.39 13.29 13.62
N ASN A 181 -17.42 12.01 14.03
CA ASN A 181 -18.59 11.43 14.71
C ASN A 181 -18.82 12.06 16.10
N ASP A 182 -17.77 12.23 16.91
CA ASP A 182 -17.81 12.95 18.19
C ASP A 182 -18.36 14.37 18.00
N ALA A 183 -17.91 15.09 16.96
CA ALA A 183 -18.41 16.44 16.63
C ALA A 183 -19.90 16.43 16.21
N ILE A 184 -20.33 15.43 15.44
CA ILE A 184 -21.74 15.22 15.08
C ILE A 184 -22.59 14.98 16.35
N GLU A 185 -22.16 14.11 17.26
CA GLU A 185 -22.91 13.84 18.51
C GLU A 185 -22.96 15.05 19.46
N GLN A 186 -22.01 16.00 19.36
CA GLN A 186 -22.13 17.29 20.06
C GLN A 186 -23.09 18.24 19.34
N ALA A 187 -23.02 18.39 18.02
CA ALA A 187 -23.92 19.25 17.25
C ALA A 187 -25.38 18.78 17.29
N ARG A 188 -25.61 17.46 17.39
CA ARG A 188 -26.94 16.84 17.59
C ARG A 188 -27.64 17.25 18.89
N GLN A 189 -26.92 17.81 19.86
CA GLN A 189 -27.51 18.29 21.12
C GLN A 189 -28.08 19.72 21.01
N VAL A 190 -27.90 20.42 19.88
CA VAL A 190 -28.47 21.76 19.64
C VAL A 190 -30.00 21.64 19.45
N PRO A 191 -30.83 22.28 20.29
CA PRO A 191 -32.29 22.23 20.17
C PRO A 191 -32.82 22.87 18.88
N ALA A 192 -33.98 22.40 18.40
CA ALA A 192 -34.61 22.92 17.17
C ALA A 192 -35.17 24.35 17.29
N ASP A 193 -35.21 24.91 18.51
CA ASP A 193 -35.54 26.31 18.81
C ASP A 193 -34.31 27.20 19.09
N ASP A 194 -33.09 26.63 19.05
CA ASP A 194 -31.85 27.39 19.20
C ASP A 194 -31.43 28.08 17.87
N PRO A 195 -31.02 29.36 17.88
CA PRO A 195 -30.56 30.07 16.69
C PRO A 195 -29.37 29.42 15.93
N ALA A 196 -28.63 28.50 16.55
CA ALA A 196 -27.55 27.75 15.92
C ALA A 196 -27.99 26.46 15.22
N TYR A 197 -29.27 26.06 15.31
CA TYR A 197 -29.75 24.76 14.81
C TYR A 197 -29.45 24.52 13.33
N ASP A 198 -29.79 25.48 12.44
CA ASP A 198 -29.55 25.34 10.99
C ASP A 198 -28.05 25.19 10.66
N GLN A 199 -27.18 25.86 11.42
CA GLN A 199 -25.73 25.73 11.28
C GLN A 199 -25.25 24.35 11.79
N ALA A 200 -25.80 23.87 12.91
CA ALA A 200 -25.49 22.54 13.44
C ALA A 200 -25.89 21.44 12.44
N GLN A 201 -27.08 21.51 11.83
CA GLN A 201 -27.51 20.57 10.79
C GLN A 201 -26.61 20.63 9.55
N ALA A 202 -26.21 21.84 9.11
CA ALA A 202 -25.31 22.01 7.97
C ALA A 202 -23.89 21.45 8.23
N ASP A 203 -23.36 21.58 9.45
CA ASP A 203 -22.08 21.01 9.84
C ASP A 203 -22.16 19.49 10.07
N ILE A 204 -23.25 18.96 10.63
CA ILE A 204 -23.48 17.50 10.75
C ILE A 204 -23.45 16.85 9.37
N ALA A 205 -24.16 17.40 8.38
CA ALA A 205 -24.17 16.88 7.01
C ALA A 205 -22.76 16.94 6.37
N ARG A 206 -22.03 18.05 6.57
CA ARG A 206 -20.66 18.22 6.09
C ARG A 206 -19.69 17.22 6.71
N TRP A 207 -19.72 17.03 8.02
CA TRP A 207 -18.85 16.08 8.72
C TRP A 207 -19.19 14.64 8.35
N SER A 208 -20.47 14.33 8.12
CA SER A 208 -20.92 13.02 7.65
C SER A 208 -20.36 12.69 6.26
N GLN A 209 -20.31 13.66 5.34
CA GLN A 209 -19.62 13.48 4.06
C GLN A 209 -18.12 13.22 4.25
N VAL A 210 -17.45 13.97 5.13
CA VAL A 210 -16.01 13.78 5.39
C VAL A 210 -15.71 12.39 5.98
N ILE A 211 -16.62 11.80 6.76
CA ILE A 211 -16.50 10.41 7.22
C ILE A 211 -16.53 9.42 6.03
N VAL A 212 -17.38 9.65 5.02
CA VAL A 212 -17.39 8.85 3.77
C VAL A 212 -16.08 9.05 3.01
N ASP A 213 -15.63 10.29 2.81
CA ASP A 213 -14.39 10.60 2.09
C ASP A 213 -13.16 9.93 2.74
N LEU A 214 -13.09 9.94 4.08
CA LEU A 214 -12.06 9.24 4.85
C LEU A 214 -12.15 7.71 4.71
N ALA A 215 -13.37 7.15 4.66
CA ALA A 215 -13.58 5.73 4.45
C ALA A 215 -13.15 5.30 3.04
N GLU A 216 -13.49 6.09 2.00
CA GLU A 216 -13.02 5.86 0.63
C GLU A 216 -11.49 5.94 0.51
N GLY A 217 -10.86 6.89 1.20
CA GLY A 217 -9.40 7.00 1.29
C GLY A 217 -8.74 5.75 1.87
N ARG A 218 -9.28 5.19 2.97
CA ARG A 218 -8.81 3.92 3.54
C ARG A 218 -9.00 2.75 2.56
N ALA A 219 -10.15 2.66 1.90
CA ALA A 219 -10.42 1.62 0.91
C ALA A 219 -9.48 1.68 -0.30
N ALA A 220 -9.12 2.88 -0.73
CA ALA A 220 -8.14 3.12 -1.81
C ALA A 220 -6.71 2.75 -1.40
N SER A 221 -6.31 3.01 -0.14
CA SER A 221 -5.02 2.54 0.41
C SER A 221 -4.96 1.02 0.62
N GLY A 222 -6.10 0.33 0.52
CA GLY A 222 -6.23 -1.13 0.62
C GLY A 222 -6.81 -1.64 1.94
N ASP A 223 -6.90 -0.78 2.97
CA ASP A 223 -7.53 -1.08 4.26
C ASP A 223 -9.07 -1.04 4.17
N LEU A 224 -9.62 -2.15 3.70
CA LEU A 224 -11.07 -2.36 3.67
C LEU A 224 -11.67 -2.45 5.09
N ASN A 225 -10.90 -2.87 6.11
CA ASN A 225 -11.43 -2.97 7.48
C ASN A 225 -11.66 -1.57 8.06
N GLY A 226 -10.63 -0.73 8.07
CA GLY A 226 -10.76 0.66 8.53
C GLY A 226 -11.72 1.47 7.67
N ALA A 227 -11.85 1.18 6.36
CA ALA A 227 -12.88 1.78 5.52
C ALA A 227 -14.30 1.46 6.01
N ILE A 228 -14.62 0.17 6.18
CA ILE A 228 -15.91 -0.29 6.72
C ILE A 228 -16.15 0.31 8.11
N SER A 229 -15.15 0.32 8.98
CA SER A 229 -15.25 0.91 10.32
C SER A 229 -15.46 2.44 10.31
N ALA A 230 -14.94 3.18 9.33
CA ALA A 230 -15.23 4.61 9.18
C ALA A 230 -16.64 4.85 8.64
N ALA A 231 -17.04 4.18 7.55
CA ALA A 231 -18.37 4.38 6.96
C ALA A 231 -19.52 4.04 7.92
N ARG A 232 -19.30 3.10 8.86
CA ARG A 232 -20.25 2.78 9.95
C ARG A 232 -20.41 3.89 11.01
N LEU A 233 -19.61 4.96 10.97
CA LEU A 233 -19.76 6.16 11.81
C LEU A 233 -20.61 7.25 11.15
N VAL A 234 -21.07 7.05 9.91
CA VAL A 234 -22.06 7.95 9.27
C VAL A 234 -23.42 7.72 9.95
N PRO A 235 -24.06 8.75 10.51
CA PRO A 235 -25.31 8.56 11.24
C PRO A 235 -26.51 8.23 10.33
N GLU A 236 -27.47 7.45 10.86
CA GLU A 236 -28.60 6.90 10.09
C GLU A 236 -29.63 7.94 9.61
N ASP A 237 -29.68 9.11 10.25
CA ASP A 237 -30.58 10.21 9.86
C ASP A 237 -30.04 11.05 8.67
N GLN A 238 -28.80 10.80 8.23
CA GLN A 238 -28.15 11.56 7.15
C GLN A 238 -28.59 11.16 5.72
N GLY A 239 -29.68 10.40 5.60
CA GLY A 239 -30.38 10.12 4.34
C GLY A 239 -29.46 9.56 3.25
N GLU A 240 -29.21 10.37 2.21
CA GLU A 240 -28.38 9.99 1.06
C GLU A 240 -26.92 9.69 1.45
N ILE A 241 -26.34 10.42 2.40
CA ILE A 241 -24.95 10.20 2.84
C ILE A 241 -24.83 8.85 3.55
N TRP A 242 -25.82 8.48 4.37
CA TRP A 242 -25.88 7.16 4.98
C TRP A 242 -26.13 6.05 3.94
N GLY A 243 -27.03 6.27 2.97
CA GLY A 243 -27.26 5.34 1.87
C GLY A 243 -26.00 5.05 1.06
N LEU A 244 -25.22 6.09 0.75
CA LEU A 244 -23.90 5.98 0.13
C LEU A 244 -22.92 5.18 1.01
N ALA A 245 -22.86 5.48 2.31
CA ALA A 245 -22.00 4.77 3.26
C ALA A 245 -22.33 3.27 3.32
N GLN A 246 -23.61 2.90 3.37
CA GLN A 246 -24.05 1.49 3.34
C GLN A 246 -23.70 0.81 2.01
N ALA A 247 -23.90 1.47 0.87
CA ALA A 247 -23.52 0.94 -0.44
C ALA A 247 -22.00 0.68 -0.53
N ARG A 248 -21.18 1.58 0.02
CA ARG A 248 -19.72 1.40 0.13
C ARG A 248 -19.34 0.24 1.04
N ILE A 249 -19.98 0.11 2.21
CA ILE A 249 -19.76 -1.02 3.13
C ILE A 249 -20.01 -2.35 2.41
N GLN A 250 -21.15 -2.51 1.73
CA GLN A 250 -21.47 -3.73 0.98
C GLN A 250 -20.44 -4.01 -0.13
N GLN A 251 -20.02 -2.98 -0.87
CA GLN A 251 -18.98 -3.12 -1.90
C GLN A 251 -17.64 -3.60 -1.30
N TRP A 252 -17.24 -3.08 -0.14
CA TRP A 252 -15.98 -3.46 0.51
C TRP A 252 -16.03 -4.83 1.19
N GLU A 253 -17.18 -5.19 1.80
CA GLU A 253 -17.41 -6.52 2.37
C GLU A 253 -17.33 -7.61 1.28
N GLN A 254 -17.90 -7.38 0.09
CA GLN A 254 -17.73 -8.30 -1.04
C GLN A 254 -16.28 -8.34 -1.55
N ARG A 255 -15.54 -7.22 -1.59
CA ARG A 255 -14.10 -7.25 -1.89
C ARG A 255 -13.30 -8.08 -0.88
N GLN A 256 -13.66 -8.05 0.41
CA GLN A 256 -13.05 -8.92 1.41
C GLN A 256 -13.37 -10.41 1.19
N ILE A 257 -14.55 -10.74 0.66
CA ILE A 257 -14.88 -12.12 0.22
C ILE A 257 -13.99 -12.50 -0.97
N ASN A 258 -13.94 -11.67 -2.01
CA ASN A 258 -13.16 -11.94 -3.22
C ASN A 258 -11.66 -12.13 -2.94
N ARG A 259 -11.08 -11.31 -2.05
CA ARG A 259 -9.68 -11.47 -1.61
C ARG A 259 -9.44 -12.78 -0.85
N ARG A 260 -10.41 -13.26 -0.07
CA ARG A 260 -10.34 -14.57 0.58
C ARG A 260 -10.45 -15.73 -0.42
N LEU A 261 -11.35 -15.63 -1.41
CA LEU A 261 -11.44 -16.62 -2.49
C LEU A 261 -10.12 -16.75 -3.26
N LEU A 262 -9.43 -15.65 -3.58
CA LEU A 262 -8.10 -15.70 -4.21
C LEU A 262 -7.05 -16.40 -3.32
N GLN A 263 -7.08 -16.19 -2.00
CA GLN A 263 -6.17 -16.83 -1.04
C GLN A 263 -6.48 -18.32 -0.90
N GLU A 264 -7.76 -18.68 -0.82
CA GLU A 264 -8.24 -20.07 -0.72
C GLU A 264 -7.87 -20.86 -1.99
N ALA A 265 -8.15 -20.30 -3.17
CA ALA A 265 -7.76 -20.86 -4.46
C ALA A 265 -6.24 -21.09 -4.56
N GLN A 266 -5.43 -20.13 -4.10
CA GLN A 266 -3.97 -20.27 -4.07
C GLN A 266 -3.50 -21.35 -3.06
N SER A 267 -4.26 -21.57 -1.97
CA SER A 267 -3.89 -22.50 -0.89
C SER A 267 -4.17 -23.98 -1.17
N VAL A 268 -5.12 -24.29 -2.07
CA VAL A 268 -5.46 -25.68 -2.42
C VAL A 268 -4.52 -26.32 -3.44
N LEU A 269 -3.68 -25.51 -4.10
CA LEU A 269 -2.76 -25.95 -5.16
C LEU A 269 -1.71 -26.93 -4.66
N GLN A 270 -1.51 -28.01 -5.40
CA GLN A 270 -0.49 -29.03 -5.14
C GLN A 270 0.23 -29.36 -6.45
N PRO A 271 1.59 -29.37 -6.48
CA PRO A 271 2.36 -29.76 -7.65
C PRO A 271 1.91 -31.09 -8.25
N ASP A 272 2.00 -31.20 -9.57
CA ASP A 272 1.70 -32.40 -10.39
C ASP A 272 0.25 -32.94 -10.31
N GLN A 273 -0.61 -32.32 -9.52
CA GLN A 273 -1.99 -32.70 -9.30
C GLN A 273 -2.97 -31.74 -9.99
N ALA A 274 -3.24 -31.97 -11.28
CA ALA A 274 -4.15 -31.17 -12.10
C ALA A 274 -5.55 -30.93 -11.48
N THR A 275 -6.04 -31.84 -10.65
CA THR A 275 -7.30 -31.68 -9.88
C THR A 275 -7.24 -30.55 -8.84
N SER A 276 -6.06 -30.27 -8.28
CA SER A 276 -5.88 -29.13 -7.35
C SER A 276 -5.97 -27.79 -8.07
N PHE A 277 -5.37 -27.69 -9.27
CA PHE A 277 -5.49 -26.53 -10.17
C PHE A 277 -6.94 -26.34 -10.64
N GLN A 278 -7.66 -27.43 -10.99
CA GLN A 278 -9.09 -27.37 -11.28
C GLN A 278 -9.90 -26.84 -10.09
N THR A 279 -9.56 -27.27 -8.87
CA THR A 279 -10.22 -26.79 -7.63
C THR A 279 -9.95 -25.30 -7.41
N ALA A 280 -8.70 -24.85 -7.58
CA ALA A 280 -8.32 -23.44 -7.49
C ALA A 280 -9.07 -22.57 -8.52
N ILE A 281 -9.18 -23.03 -9.76
CA ILE A 281 -9.97 -22.40 -10.82
C ILE A 281 -11.44 -22.26 -10.39
N ALA A 282 -12.07 -23.33 -9.89
CA ALA A 282 -13.47 -23.32 -9.46
C ALA A 282 -13.74 -22.41 -8.24
N ILE A 283 -12.73 -22.12 -7.42
CA ILE A 283 -12.82 -21.12 -6.35
C ILE A 283 -12.67 -19.71 -6.92
N ALA A 284 -11.68 -19.47 -7.79
CA ALA A 284 -11.48 -18.16 -8.43
C ALA A 284 -12.67 -17.73 -9.32
N GLN A 285 -13.35 -18.68 -9.97
CA GLN A 285 -14.55 -18.44 -10.80
C GLN A 285 -15.77 -17.93 -10.01
N GLN A 286 -15.75 -17.95 -8.67
CA GLN A 286 -16.82 -17.40 -7.83
C GLN A 286 -16.71 -15.87 -7.66
N ILE A 287 -15.62 -15.25 -8.10
CA ILE A 287 -15.38 -13.80 -7.97
C ILE A 287 -16.18 -13.05 -9.05
N PRO A 288 -17.14 -12.17 -8.69
CA PRO A 288 -17.99 -11.51 -9.69
C PRO A 288 -17.19 -10.51 -10.55
N PRO A 289 -17.54 -10.32 -11.84
CA PRO A 289 -16.72 -9.60 -12.80
C PRO A 289 -16.52 -8.11 -12.46
N ASP A 290 -17.51 -7.47 -11.83
CA ASP A 290 -17.53 -6.03 -11.55
C ASP A 290 -16.57 -5.56 -10.43
N TYR A 291 -15.82 -6.49 -9.82
CA TYR A 291 -14.89 -6.21 -8.72
C TYR A 291 -13.43 -6.17 -9.19
N PRO A 292 -12.55 -5.32 -8.62
CA PRO A 292 -11.14 -5.24 -9.01
C PRO A 292 -10.37 -6.56 -8.90
N GLU A 293 -10.79 -7.43 -7.98
CA GLU A 293 -10.25 -8.77 -7.78
C GLU A 293 -10.54 -9.74 -8.96
N SER A 294 -11.46 -9.42 -9.88
CA SER A 294 -11.83 -10.29 -11.01
C SER A 294 -10.74 -10.43 -12.07
N ALA A 295 -9.99 -9.36 -12.36
CA ALA A 295 -8.86 -9.42 -13.30
C ALA A 295 -7.78 -10.39 -12.80
N ILE A 296 -7.45 -10.30 -11.50
CA ILE A 296 -6.49 -11.21 -10.84
C ILE A 296 -7.01 -12.65 -10.88
N ALA A 297 -8.32 -12.85 -10.72
CA ALA A 297 -8.94 -14.16 -10.83
C ALA A 297 -8.80 -14.75 -12.25
N GLN A 298 -9.04 -13.95 -13.30
CA GLN A 298 -8.89 -14.41 -14.69
C GLN A 298 -7.43 -14.74 -15.03
N ASP A 299 -6.47 -13.88 -14.68
CA ASP A 299 -5.03 -14.15 -14.88
C ASP A 299 -4.60 -15.47 -14.21
N ARG A 300 -5.10 -15.73 -13.00
CA ARG A 300 -4.88 -16.97 -12.24
C ARG A 300 -5.53 -18.19 -12.89
N ILE A 301 -6.79 -18.08 -13.29
CA ILE A 301 -7.53 -19.16 -13.98
C ILE A 301 -6.78 -19.56 -15.26
N ASP A 302 -6.34 -18.58 -16.03
CA ASP A 302 -5.68 -18.78 -17.31
C ASP A 302 -4.25 -19.34 -17.13
N GLN A 303 -3.53 -18.94 -16.07
CA GLN A 303 -2.28 -19.57 -15.65
C GLN A 303 -2.47 -21.04 -15.27
N TRP A 304 -3.36 -21.32 -14.32
CA TRP A 304 -3.61 -22.69 -13.82
C TRP A 304 -4.13 -23.64 -14.91
N SER A 305 -4.82 -23.11 -15.91
CA SER A 305 -5.26 -23.87 -17.09
C SER A 305 -4.09 -24.32 -17.97
N ARG A 306 -3.03 -23.49 -18.08
CA ARG A 306 -1.76 -23.88 -18.73
C ARG A 306 -0.96 -24.87 -17.88
N ASP A 307 -0.98 -24.73 -16.56
CA ASP A 307 -0.33 -25.65 -15.62
C ASP A 307 -0.95 -27.06 -15.68
N ILE A 308 -2.29 -27.17 -15.74
CA ILE A 308 -3.02 -28.43 -15.97
C ILE A 308 -2.55 -29.11 -17.27
N LEU A 309 -2.41 -28.35 -18.35
CA LEU A 309 -1.97 -28.86 -19.64
C LEU A 309 -0.48 -29.28 -19.62
N ALA A 310 0.38 -28.58 -18.88
CA ALA A 310 1.76 -29.00 -18.65
C ALA A 310 1.84 -30.34 -17.90
N ILE A 311 1.02 -30.52 -16.85
CA ILE A 311 0.90 -31.78 -16.11
C ILE A 311 0.40 -32.92 -17.02
N ALA A 312 -0.56 -32.63 -17.91
CA ALA A 312 -1.03 -33.60 -18.90
C ALA A 312 0.08 -34.06 -19.85
N ARG A 313 0.88 -33.11 -20.38
CA ARG A 313 2.01 -33.40 -21.27
C ARG A 313 3.12 -34.21 -20.60
N ALA A 314 3.44 -33.91 -19.34
CA ALA A 314 4.43 -34.70 -18.58
C ALA A 314 3.99 -36.17 -18.49
N ARG A 315 2.73 -36.41 -18.10
CA ARG A 315 2.14 -37.77 -18.07
C ARG A 315 2.14 -38.43 -19.44
N ALA A 316 1.91 -37.70 -20.53
CA ALA A 316 1.98 -38.25 -21.88
C ALA A 316 3.41 -38.66 -22.27
N ALA A 317 4.42 -37.86 -21.91
CA ALA A 317 5.83 -38.18 -22.12
C ALA A 317 6.28 -39.42 -21.31
N ASP A 318 5.73 -39.60 -20.11
CA ASP A 318 5.91 -40.81 -19.28
C ASP A 318 5.11 -42.03 -19.80
N GLY A 319 4.44 -41.93 -20.96
CA GLY A 319 3.61 -42.98 -21.55
C GLY A 319 2.26 -43.21 -20.86
N GLN A 320 1.90 -42.39 -19.88
CA GLN A 320 0.67 -42.49 -19.08
C GLN A 320 -0.53 -41.84 -19.82
N LEU A 321 -0.76 -42.19 -21.09
CA LEU A 321 -1.78 -41.55 -21.94
C LEU A 321 -3.18 -41.41 -21.30
N PRO A 322 -3.73 -42.40 -20.56
CA PRO A 322 -5.01 -42.23 -19.86
C PRO A 322 -4.97 -41.15 -18.76
N GLY A 323 -3.83 -41.03 -18.06
CA GLY A 323 -3.59 -40.00 -17.04
C GLY A 323 -3.32 -38.61 -17.61
N ALA A 324 -2.81 -38.54 -18.85
CA ALA A 324 -2.66 -37.32 -19.64
C ALA A 324 -4.01 -36.81 -20.16
N ILE A 325 -4.79 -37.67 -20.83
CA ILE A 325 -6.15 -37.36 -21.32
C ILE A 325 -7.03 -36.89 -20.15
N SER A 326 -6.98 -37.60 -19.02
CA SER A 326 -7.73 -37.25 -17.80
C SER A 326 -7.31 -35.89 -17.21
N ALA A 327 -6.02 -35.51 -17.30
CA ALA A 327 -5.56 -34.21 -16.84
C ALA A 327 -5.96 -33.08 -17.81
N ALA A 328 -5.72 -33.23 -19.12
CA ALA A 328 -6.08 -32.23 -20.12
C ALA A 328 -7.61 -31.98 -20.18
N GLY A 329 -8.41 -33.00 -19.87
CA GLY A 329 -9.87 -32.87 -19.72
C GLY A 329 -10.34 -31.97 -18.57
N LEU A 330 -9.44 -31.55 -17.66
CA LEU A 330 -9.72 -30.59 -16.58
C LEU A 330 -9.49 -29.13 -16.99
N VAL A 331 -8.94 -28.88 -18.18
CA VAL A 331 -8.74 -27.51 -18.70
C VAL A 331 -10.11 -26.89 -19.01
N PRO A 332 -10.49 -25.74 -18.40
CA PRO A 332 -11.79 -25.13 -18.61
C PRO A 332 -11.93 -24.49 -19.99
N SER A 333 -13.13 -24.52 -20.55
CA SER A 333 -13.46 -23.76 -21.76
C SER A 333 -13.38 -22.25 -21.52
N GLY A 334 -13.05 -21.50 -22.58
CA GLY A 334 -12.82 -20.05 -22.50
C GLY A 334 -11.44 -19.64 -22.01
N THR A 335 -10.57 -20.59 -21.66
CA THR A 335 -9.17 -20.33 -21.25
C THR A 335 -8.20 -20.51 -22.42
N SER A 336 -7.07 -19.80 -22.40
CA SER A 336 -6.02 -19.83 -23.44
C SER A 336 -5.41 -21.21 -23.69
N ALA A 337 -5.52 -22.14 -22.73
CA ALA A 337 -5.01 -23.50 -22.85
C ALA A 337 -6.02 -24.47 -23.52
N TYR A 338 -7.31 -24.11 -23.60
CA TYR A 338 -8.39 -25.04 -23.90
C TYR A 338 -8.26 -25.72 -25.27
N ASP A 339 -8.13 -24.93 -26.35
CA ASP A 339 -8.09 -25.47 -27.71
C ASP A 339 -6.90 -26.41 -27.93
N GLN A 340 -5.77 -26.12 -27.27
CA GLN A 340 -4.57 -26.95 -27.35
C GLN A 340 -4.73 -28.24 -26.53
N ALA A 341 -5.37 -28.17 -25.35
CA ALA A 341 -5.72 -29.35 -24.56
C ALA A 341 -6.66 -30.29 -25.32
N GLN A 342 -7.68 -29.77 -26.01
CA GLN A 342 -8.60 -30.58 -26.83
C GLN A 342 -7.89 -31.24 -28.02
N GLN A 343 -6.92 -30.57 -28.64
CA GLN A 343 -6.11 -31.14 -29.73
C GLN A 343 -5.19 -32.26 -29.23
N GLU A 344 -4.55 -32.09 -28.07
CA GLU A 344 -3.66 -33.09 -27.49
C GLU A 344 -4.43 -34.32 -26.99
N ILE A 345 -5.62 -34.15 -26.42
CA ILE A 345 -6.55 -35.24 -26.10
C ILE A 345 -6.85 -36.11 -27.33
N GLN A 346 -7.18 -35.49 -28.46
CA GLN A 346 -7.47 -36.22 -29.71
C GLN A 346 -6.25 -36.98 -30.24
N GLN A 347 -5.05 -36.41 -30.10
CA GLN A 347 -3.80 -37.05 -30.51
C GLN A 347 -3.41 -38.24 -29.63
N TRP A 348 -3.68 -38.17 -28.31
CA TRP A 348 -3.43 -39.27 -27.38
C TRP A 348 -4.50 -40.37 -27.45
N GLN A 349 -5.72 -40.06 -27.87
CA GLN A 349 -6.79 -41.04 -28.12
C GLN A 349 -6.58 -41.86 -29.41
N ALA A 350 -5.64 -41.47 -30.26
CA ALA A 350 -5.33 -42.12 -31.54
C ALA A 350 -4.07 -43.04 -31.49
N GLN A 351 -3.56 -43.34 -30.30
CA GLN A 351 -2.34 -44.12 -30.03
C GLN A 351 -2.66 -45.43 -29.27
#